data_AF-A0A521ZHS5-F1
#
_entry.id   AF-A0A521ZHS5-F1
#
_cell.length_a   1.000
_cell.length_b   1.000
_cell.length_c   1.000
_cell.angle_alpha   90.00
_cell.angle_beta   90.00
_cell.angle_gamma   90.00
#
_symmetry.space_group_name_H-M   'P 1'
#
loop_
_entity.id
_entity.type
_entity.pdbx_description
1 polymer ?
#
loop_
_entity_poly.entity_id
_entity_poly.type
_entity_poly.pdbx_seq_one_letter_code
_entity_poly.pdbx_strand_id
1 'polypeptide(L)'
;MARYRHRVFVESLGWELNTQDGLELDQFDGPDTVYMVARDDEGQLNGIARLLPTTHPYLLQEVFPQLMGQQLPPRQADVWELSRFAAMDFNERQGNPLSQFSSPVAVGLLRTVLAYAAQHGVQRLITVSPLGIERLLRRAGFAAHRAAPPVVLDGRPLFACWIEVQGRLAA
;
A
#
# COMPACT_ATOMS: atom_id res chain seq x y z
N MET A 1 -12.24 6.03 -8.21
CA MET A 1 -11.10 5.74 -7.32
C MET A 1 -11.50 5.85 -5.85
N ALA A 2 -11.83 7.04 -5.32
CA ALA A 2 -12.26 7.21 -3.92
C ALA A 2 -13.44 6.31 -3.48
N ARG A 3 -14.45 6.12 -4.34
CA ARG A 3 -15.56 5.18 -4.08
C ARG A 3 -15.11 3.72 -3.98
N TYR A 4 -14.13 3.30 -4.78
CA TYR A 4 -13.57 1.94 -4.69
C TYR A 4 -12.80 1.78 -3.38
N ARG A 5 -11.99 2.77 -3.01
CA ARG A 5 -11.29 2.79 -1.72
C ARG A 5 -12.27 2.65 -0.56
N HIS A 6 -13.40 3.37 -0.59
CA HIS A 6 -14.46 3.22 0.41
C HIS A 6 -14.97 1.78 0.52
N ARG A 7 -15.33 1.17 -0.61
CA ARG A 7 -15.80 -0.24 -0.66
C ARG A 7 -14.77 -1.21 -0.08
N VAL A 8 -13.49 -1.01 -0.38
CA VAL A 8 -12.43 -1.87 0.14
C VAL A 8 -12.19 -1.62 1.62
N PHE A 9 -11.74 -0.41 1.99
CA PHE A 9 -11.20 -0.17 3.32
C PHE A 9 -12.29 -0.02 4.37
N VAL A 10 -13.43 0.58 4.04
CA VAL A 10 -14.53 0.78 4.99
C VAL A 10 -15.50 -0.40 4.95
N GLU A 11 -16.13 -0.66 3.80
CA GLU A 11 -17.21 -1.65 3.74
C GLU A 11 -16.71 -3.09 3.90
N SER A 12 -15.59 -3.44 3.26
CA SER A 12 -15.11 -4.83 3.23
C SER A 12 -14.14 -5.17 4.37
N LEU A 13 -13.26 -4.23 4.74
CA LEU A 13 -12.26 -4.44 5.79
C LEU A 13 -12.65 -3.85 7.15
N GLY A 14 -13.75 -3.10 7.23
CA GLY A 14 -14.24 -2.50 8.47
C GLY A 14 -13.24 -1.56 9.12
N TRP A 15 -12.51 -0.76 8.34
CA TRP A 15 -11.65 0.28 8.90
C TRP A 15 -12.51 1.48 9.29
N GLU A 16 -12.32 1.97 10.51
CA GLU A 16 -13.00 3.15 11.01
C GLU A 16 -12.28 4.40 10.48
N LEU A 17 -12.65 4.83 9.28
CA LEU A 17 -12.10 6.00 8.61
C LEU A 17 -13.14 7.10 8.49
N ASN A 18 -12.69 8.35 8.63
CA ASN A 18 -13.51 9.51 8.33
C ASN A 18 -13.74 9.57 6.81
N THR A 19 -14.98 9.40 6.38
CA THR A 19 -15.37 9.41 4.96
C THR A 19 -16.59 10.30 4.75
N GLN A 20 -16.74 10.82 3.53
CA GLN A 20 -17.86 11.68 3.16
C GLN A 20 -18.52 11.12 1.89
N ASP A 21 -19.85 10.99 1.88
CA ASP A 21 -20.65 10.57 0.73
C ASP A 21 -20.20 9.25 0.06
N GLY A 22 -19.70 8.31 0.87
CA GLY A 22 -19.18 7.02 0.38
C GLY A 22 -17.88 7.16 -0.42
N LEU A 23 -17.11 8.22 -0.15
CA LEU A 23 -15.79 8.47 -0.73
C LEU A 23 -14.74 8.39 0.39
N GLU A 24 -13.73 7.56 0.16
CA GLU A 24 -12.56 7.51 1.04
C GLU A 24 -11.44 8.35 0.42
N LEU A 25 -11.20 9.50 1.04
CA LEU A 25 -10.14 10.45 0.78
C LEU A 25 -9.61 10.96 2.12
N ASP A 26 -8.30 11.15 2.25
CA ASP A 26 -7.65 11.67 3.45
C ASP A 26 -6.74 12.87 3.10
N GLN A 27 -6.05 13.42 4.09
CA GLN A 27 -5.22 14.62 3.91
C GLN A 27 -4.01 14.41 2.97
N PHE A 28 -3.69 13.15 2.63
CA PHE A 28 -2.58 12.82 1.74
C PHE A 28 -3.03 12.65 0.28
N ASP A 29 -4.30 12.94 -0.02
CA ASP A 29 -4.84 12.96 -1.36
C ASP A 29 -4.78 14.39 -1.94
N GLY A 30 -3.62 14.73 -2.53
CA GLY A 30 -3.30 16.06 -3.03
C GLY A 30 -2.66 16.07 -4.43
N PRO A 31 -2.12 17.22 -4.88
CA PRO A 31 -1.56 17.38 -6.23
C PRO A 31 -0.35 16.49 -6.52
N ASP A 32 0.46 16.18 -5.50
CA ASP A 32 1.68 15.37 -5.63
C ASP A 32 1.41 13.86 -5.46
N THR A 33 0.14 13.48 -5.30
CA THR A 33 -0.25 12.10 -5.08
C THR A 33 -0.34 11.33 -6.38
N VAL A 34 0.43 10.25 -6.49
CA VAL A 34 0.35 9.34 -7.64
C VAL A 34 -0.53 8.16 -7.28
N TYR A 35 -1.51 7.85 -8.15
CA TYR A 35 -2.32 6.65 -8.03
C TYR A 35 -2.00 5.68 -9.15
N MET A 36 -1.71 4.43 -8.77
CA MET A 36 -1.70 3.31 -9.69
C MET A 36 -3.04 2.60 -9.59
N VAL A 37 -3.71 2.35 -10.72
CA VAL A 37 -5.01 1.66 -10.75
C VAL A 37 -4.93 0.44 -11.66
N ALA A 38 -5.48 -0.67 -11.20
CA ALA A 38 -5.73 -1.84 -12.04
C ALA A 38 -7.20 -1.85 -12.45
N ARG A 39 -7.44 -2.31 -13.68
CA ARG A 39 -8.78 -2.47 -14.25
C ARG A 39 -8.91 -3.85 -14.87
N ASP A 40 -10.12 -4.39 -14.86
CA ASP A 40 -10.48 -5.58 -15.61
C ASP A 40 -10.73 -5.26 -17.10
N ASP A 41 -11.06 -6.29 -17.88
CA ASP A 41 -11.33 -6.20 -19.31
C ASP A 41 -12.58 -5.35 -19.64
N GLU A 42 -13.45 -5.14 -18.65
CA GLU A 42 -14.67 -4.31 -18.74
C GLU A 42 -14.39 -2.85 -18.29
N GLY A 43 -13.13 -2.54 -17.96
CA GLY A 43 -12.67 -1.23 -17.52
C GLY A 43 -13.02 -0.89 -16.07
N GLN A 44 -13.59 -1.82 -15.30
CA GLN A 44 -13.91 -1.63 -13.89
C GLN A 44 -12.65 -1.68 -13.04
N LEU A 45 -12.60 -0.83 -12.02
CA LEU A 45 -11.44 -0.75 -11.15
C LEU A 45 -11.45 -1.92 -10.17
N ASN A 46 -10.40 -2.74 -10.20
CA ASN A 46 -10.21 -3.92 -9.34
C ASN A 46 -8.89 -3.88 -8.56
N GLY A 47 -8.15 -2.78 -8.64
CA GLY A 47 -6.98 -2.55 -7.82
C GLY A 47 -6.56 -1.09 -7.75
N ILE A 48 -5.92 -0.73 -6.65
CA ILE A 48 -5.39 0.61 -6.39
C ILE A 48 -4.14 0.56 -5.51
N ALA A 49 -3.23 1.47 -5.78
CA ALA A 49 -2.13 1.84 -4.90
C ALA A 49 -1.96 3.37 -4.92
N ARG A 50 -1.53 3.94 -3.80
CA ARG A 50 -1.15 5.34 -3.67
C ARG A 50 0.35 5.44 -3.39
N LEU A 51 1.01 6.36 -4.08
CA LEU A 51 2.42 6.68 -3.93
C LEU A 51 2.59 8.14 -3.52
N LEU A 52 3.43 8.39 -2.51
CA LEU A 52 3.70 9.71 -1.96
C LEU A 52 5.22 9.90 -1.76
N PRO A 53 5.83 11.01 -2.20
CA PRO A 53 7.22 11.30 -1.86
C PRO A 53 7.38 11.53 -0.35
N THR A 54 8.35 10.88 0.29
CA THR A 54 8.58 11.08 1.74
C THR A 54 9.17 12.45 2.09
N THR A 55 9.45 13.29 1.08
CA THR A 55 9.86 14.70 1.25
C THR A 55 8.69 15.61 1.64
N HIS A 56 7.45 15.15 1.44
CA HIS A 56 6.20 15.80 1.83
C HIS A 56 5.50 15.00 2.96
N PRO A 57 4.47 15.55 3.62
CA PRO A 57 3.63 14.79 4.55
C PRO A 57 3.12 13.45 4.00
N TYR A 58 3.20 12.39 4.80
CA TYR A 58 2.75 11.03 4.42
C TYR A 58 2.26 10.23 5.63
N LEU A 59 1.54 9.14 5.36
CA LEU A 59 0.75 8.42 6.37
C LEU A 59 1.60 7.87 7.52
N LEU A 60 2.70 7.19 7.22
CA LEU A 60 3.59 6.63 8.23
C LEU A 60 4.19 7.71 9.15
N GLN A 61 4.56 8.86 8.61
CA GLN A 61 5.15 9.94 9.42
C GLN A 61 4.14 10.58 10.36
N GLU A 62 2.94 10.88 9.89
CA GLU A 62 1.97 11.66 10.67
C GLU A 62 1.08 10.81 11.56
N VAL A 63 0.71 9.61 11.11
CA VAL A 63 -0.30 8.77 11.77
C VAL A 63 0.31 7.59 12.51
N PHE A 64 1.39 7.01 11.97
CA PHE A 64 2.00 5.81 12.51
C PHE A 64 3.51 5.88 12.79
N PRO A 65 4.07 7.01 13.28
CA PRO A 65 5.52 7.14 13.46
C PRO A 65 6.10 6.09 14.41
N GLN A 66 5.30 5.61 15.38
CA GLN A 66 5.65 4.54 16.31
C GLN A 66 6.02 3.20 15.64
N LEU A 67 5.59 2.98 14.38
CA LEU A 67 5.95 1.77 13.62
C LEU A 67 7.41 1.76 13.15
N MET A 68 8.15 2.86 13.33
CA MET A 68 9.59 2.93 13.08
C MET A 68 10.45 2.58 14.31
N GLY A 69 9.83 2.27 15.45
CA GLY A 69 10.55 1.97 16.69
C GLY A 69 11.41 3.15 17.15
N GLN A 70 12.73 2.96 17.22
CA GLN A 70 13.69 4.01 17.60
C GLN A 70 14.20 4.84 16.41
N GLN A 71 13.80 4.49 15.19
CA GLN A 71 14.22 5.19 13.98
C GLN A 71 13.25 6.33 13.66
N LEU A 72 13.74 7.34 12.95
CA LEU A 72 12.89 8.40 12.40
C LEU A 72 12.23 7.92 11.09
N PRO A 73 10.96 8.28 10.84
CA PRO A 73 10.35 8.11 9.52
C PRO A 73 11.23 8.76 8.43
N PRO A 74 11.40 8.12 7.26
CA PRO A 74 12.26 8.65 6.19
C PRO A 74 11.80 10.02 5.70
N ARG A 75 12.76 10.82 5.24
CA ARG A 75 12.50 12.07 4.51
C ARG A 75 13.57 12.21 3.43
N GLN A 76 13.45 11.42 2.36
CA GLN A 76 14.48 11.26 1.34
C GLN A 76 13.84 11.31 -0.06
N ALA A 77 14.52 11.95 -1.03
CA ALA A 77 14.00 12.13 -2.38
C ALA A 77 13.86 10.81 -3.15
N ASP A 78 14.67 9.81 -2.81
CA ASP A 78 14.71 8.46 -3.39
C ASP A 78 13.88 7.44 -2.59
N VAL A 79 13.07 7.89 -1.64
CA VAL A 79 12.16 7.05 -0.85
C VAL A 79 10.75 7.58 -0.94
N TRP A 80 9.83 6.72 -1.38
CA TRP A 80 8.40 7.04 -1.43
C TRP A 80 7.60 6.13 -0.49
N GLU A 81 6.47 6.63 0.02
CA GLU A 81 5.49 5.81 0.71
C GLU A 81 4.58 5.10 -0.30
N LEU A 82 4.33 3.81 -0.08
CA LEU A 82 3.22 3.06 -0.66
C LEU A 82 2.10 2.90 0.38
N SER A 83 0.94 3.49 0.10
CA SER A 83 -0.27 3.39 0.94
C SER A 83 -1.50 3.03 0.11
N ARG A 84 -2.63 2.76 0.77
CA ARG A 84 -3.91 2.37 0.14
C ARG A 84 -3.73 1.29 -0.94
N PHE A 85 -2.88 0.31 -0.69
CA PHE A 85 -2.64 -0.81 -1.58
C PHE A 85 -3.72 -1.87 -1.42
N ALA A 86 -4.51 -2.11 -2.46
CA ALA A 86 -5.53 -3.15 -2.48
C ALA A 86 -5.82 -3.65 -3.89
N ALA A 87 -6.14 -4.93 -4.00
CA ALA A 87 -6.70 -5.55 -5.19
C ALA A 87 -7.90 -6.40 -4.77
N MET A 88 -9.08 -5.98 -5.20
CA MET A 88 -10.37 -6.57 -4.83
C MET A 88 -11.29 -6.46 -6.03
N ASP A 89 -11.65 -7.62 -6.57
CA ASP A 89 -12.67 -7.70 -7.59
C ASP A 89 -14.04 -7.82 -6.90
N PHE A 90 -14.91 -6.84 -7.15
CA PHE A 90 -16.27 -6.81 -6.62
C PHE A 90 -17.31 -7.40 -7.60
N ASN A 91 -16.91 -7.72 -8.83
CA ASN A 91 -17.73 -8.37 -9.83
C ASN A 91 -17.62 -9.90 -9.72
N GLU A 92 -16.47 -10.41 -9.28
CA GLU A 92 -16.29 -11.84 -8.99
C GLU A 92 -16.97 -12.24 -7.68
N ARG A 93 -18.04 -13.05 -7.80
CA ARG A 93 -18.68 -13.72 -6.66
C ARG A 93 -17.81 -14.91 -6.22
N GLN A 94 -16.71 -14.70 -5.49
CA GLN A 94 -16.11 -15.74 -4.62
C GLN A 94 -14.85 -15.26 -3.85
N GLY A 95 -14.80 -15.57 -2.55
CA GLY A 95 -13.55 -15.60 -1.76
C GLY A 95 -13.55 -14.74 -0.49
N ASN A 96 -12.60 -15.02 0.40
CA ASN A 96 -12.32 -14.18 1.57
C ASN A 96 -11.62 -12.88 1.12
N PRO A 97 -12.05 -11.69 1.56
CA PRO A 97 -11.41 -10.40 1.21
C PRO A 97 -9.88 -10.38 1.38
N LEU A 98 -9.36 -11.09 2.40
CA LEU A 98 -7.93 -11.17 2.65
C LEU A 98 -7.17 -12.05 1.63
N SER A 99 -7.86 -12.96 0.94
CA SER A 99 -7.28 -13.82 -0.09
C SER A 99 -7.02 -13.08 -1.40
N GLN A 100 -7.80 -12.03 -1.70
CA GLN A 100 -7.68 -11.24 -2.91
C GLN A 100 -6.42 -10.36 -2.93
N PHE A 101 -5.85 -10.02 -1.76
CA PHE A 101 -4.54 -9.38 -1.69
C PHE A 101 -3.40 -10.26 -2.22
N SER A 102 -3.59 -11.58 -2.35
CA SER A 102 -2.62 -12.49 -2.99
C SER A 102 -2.97 -12.85 -4.43
N SER A 103 -3.87 -12.09 -5.06
CA SER A 103 -4.26 -12.29 -6.46
C SER A 103 -3.13 -11.92 -7.44
N PRO A 104 -3.15 -12.46 -8.67
CA PRO A 104 -2.32 -11.98 -9.77
C PRO A 104 -2.42 -10.47 -9.98
N VAL A 105 -3.60 -9.87 -9.73
CA VAL A 105 -3.83 -8.43 -9.81
C VAL A 105 -2.98 -7.68 -8.78
N ALA A 106 -2.97 -8.12 -7.51
CA ALA A 106 -2.13 -7.50 -6.47
C ALA A 106 -0.64 -7.57 -6.84
N VAL A 107 -0.16 -8.74 -7.27
CA VAL A 107 1.26 -8.91 -7.64
C VAL A 107 1.61 -8.05 -8.86
N GLY A 108 0.77 -8.03 -9.89
CA GLY A 108 0.96 -7.20 -11.09
C GLY A 108 0.93 -5.71 -10.78
N LEU A 109 0.01 -5.28 -9.90
CA LEU A 109 -0.09 -3.91 -9.43
C LEU A 109 1.18 -3.48 -8.67
N LEU A 110 1.68 -4.31 -7.74
CA LEU A 110 2.90 -4.00 -7.01
C LEU A 110 4.13 -3.97 -7.94
N ARG A 111 4.23 -4.87 -8.93
CA ARG A 111 5.28 -4.80 -9.96
C ARG A 111 5.23 -3.50 -10.75
N THR A 112 4.02 -3.05 -11.12
CA THR A 112 3.82 -1.80 -11.85
C THR A 112 4.21 -0.60 -11.00
N VAL A 113 3.84 -0.61 -9.71
CA VAL A 113 4.26 0.38 -8.72
C VAL A 113 5.78 0.47 -8.63
N LEU A 114 6.47 -0.67 -8.50
CA LEU A 114 7.94 -0.69 -8.41
C LEU A 114 8.59 -0.21 -9.71
N ALA A 115 8.08 -0.61 -10.87
CA ALA A 115 8.59 -0.14 -12.16
C ALA A 115 8.44 1.38 -12.33
N TYR A 116 7.29 1.94 -11.94
CA TYR A 116 7.05 3.37 -11.96
C TYR A 116 7.98 4.12 -11.01
N ALA A 117 8.14 3.61 -9.78
CA ALA A 117 9.06 4.18 -8.79
C ALA A 117 10.51 4.18 -9.33
N ALA A 118 10.94 3.08 -9.97
CA ALA A 118 12.28 2.97 -10.56
C ALA A 118 12.53 4.03 -11.65
N GLN A 119 11.54 4.27 -12.52
CA GLN A 119 11.62 5.30 -13.57
C GLN A 119 11.79 6.72 -13.01
N HIS A 120 11.39 6.94 -11.76
CA HIS A 120 11.51 8.22 -11.06
C HIS A 120 12.72 8.28 -10.11
N GLY A 121 13.65 7.31 -10.20
CA GLY A 121 14.86 7.29 -9.38
C GLY A 121 14.63 6.89 -7.92
N VAL A 122 13.46 6.36 -7.58
CA VAL A 122 13.15 5.84 -6.24
C VAL A 122 13.91 4.53 -6.04
N GLN A 123 14.59 4.39 -4.90
CA GLN A 123 15.35 3.20 -4.55
C GLN A 123 14.55 2.27 -3.63
N ARG A 124 13.70 2.83 -2.76
CA ARG A 124 12.92 2.07 -1.78
C ARG A 124 11.53 2.64 -1.60
N LEU A 125 10.58 1.75 -1.36
CA LEU A 125 9.26 2.10 -0.85
C LEU A 125 9.18 1.78 0.64
N ILE A 126 8.50 2.62 1.40
CA ILE A 126 8.07 2.34 2.77
C ILE A 126 6.55 2.19 2.81
N THR A 127 6.02 1.23 3.56
CA THR A 127 4.56 1.04 3.70
C THR A 127 4.16 0.66 5.11
N VAL A 128 2.97 1.09 5.53
CA VAL A 128 2.28 0.56 6.72
C VAL A 128 1.39 -0.59 6.29
N SER A 129 1.59 -1.77 6.86
CA SER A 129 0.89 -2.98 6.46
C SER A 129 0.39 -3.81 7.65
N PRO A 130 -0.76 -4.50 7.51
CA PRO A 130 -1.12 -5.60 8.40
C PRO A 130 -0.17 -6.78 8.21
N LEU A 131 0.09 -7.55 9.28
CA LEU A 131 0.99 -8.73 9.24
C LEU A 131 0.68 -9.74 8.13
N GLY A 132 -0.59 -9.86 7.71
CA GLY A 132 -0.99 -10.76 6.63
C GLY A 132 -0.30 -10.48 5.28
N ILE A 133 0.13 -9.23 5.04
CA ILE A 133 0.80 -8.80 3.80
C ILE A 133 2.21 -9.37 3.67
N GLU A 134 2.87 -9.76 4.77
CA GLU A 134 4.21 -10.36 4.71
C GLU A 134 4.25 -11.63 3.88
N ARG A 135 3.18 -12.43 4.00
CA ARG A 135 3.06 -13.68 3.25
C ARG A 135 2.95 -13.41 1.75
N LEU A 136 2.27 -12.35 1.35
CA LEU A 136 2.18 -11.91 -0.04
C LEU A 136 3.56 -11.52 -0.57
N LEU A 137 4.23 -10.58 0.12
CA LEU A 137 5.53 -10.05 -0.30
C LEU A 137 6.55 -11.17 -0.47
N ARG A 138 6.64 -12.07 0.53
CA ARG A 138 7.54 -13.22 0.51
C ARG A 138 7.21 -14.21 -0.60
N ARG A 139 5.94 -14.57 -0.80
CA ARG A 139 5.54 -15.56 -1.82
C ARG A 139 5.73 -15.04 -3.25
N ALA A 140 5.53 -13.75 -3.45
CA ALA A 140 5.69 -13.11 -4.76
C ALA A 140 7.15 -12.75 -5.07
N GLY A 141 8.08 -12.98 -4.13
CA GLY A 141 9.52 -12.75 -4.32
C GLY A 141 9.93 -11.28 -4.26
N PHE A 142 9.11 -10.41 -3.66
CA PHE A 142 9.50 -9.02 -3.46
C PHE A 142 10.55 -8.92 -2.35
N ALA A 143 11.62 -8.18 -2.62
CA ALA A 143 12.66 -7.89 -1.64
C ALA A 143 12.10 -6.91 -0.60
N ALA A 144 11.54 -7.45 0.48
CA ALA A 144 10.87 -6.67 1.52
C ALA A 144 11.28 -7.13 2.92
N HIS A 145 11.41 -6.18 3.83
CA HIS A 145 11.74 -6.44 5.24
C HIS A 145 11.10 -5.41 6.16
N ARG A 146 10.84 -5.80 7.41
CA ARG A 146 10.28 -4.88 8.41
C ARG A 146 11.28 -3.77 8.72
N ALA A 147 10.80 -2.54 8.89
CA ALA A 147 11.62 -1.43 9.40
C ALA A 147 11.87 -1.57 10.92
N ALA A 148 10.87 -2.04 11.66
CA ALA A 148 10.94 -2.31 13.09
C ALA A 148 10.00 -3.48 13.49
N PRO A 149 10.04 -3.97 14.74
CA PRO A 149 9.07 -4.95 15.22
C PRO A 149 7.61 -4.46 15.08
N PRO A 150 6.65 -5.35 14.82
CA PRO A 150 5.23 -4.99 14.73
C PRO A 150 4.69 -4.40 16.04
N VAL A 151 3.72 -3.50 15.92
CA VAL A 151 3.00 -2.89 17.04
C VAL A 151 1.51 -3.20 16.90
N VAL A 152 0.83 -3.47 18.01
CA VAL A 152 -0.62 -3.61 18.03
C VAL A 152 -1.25 -2.24 18.23
N LEU A 153 -2.02 -1.79 17.25
CA LEU A 153 -2.78 -0.54 17.27
C LEU A 153 -4.25 -0.87 17.04
N ASP A 154 -5.13 -0.42 17.93
CA ASP A 154 -6.58 -0.70 17.89
C ASP A 154 -6.90 -2.20 17.72
N GLY A 155 -6.16 -3.05 18.43
CA GLY A 155 -6.30 -4.51 18.37
C GLY A 155 -5.77 -5.16 17.08
N ARG A 156 -5.20 -4.39 16.16
CA ARG A 156 -4.67 -4.86 14.87
C ARG A 156 -3.13 -4.83 14.88
N PRO A 157 -2.45 -5.94 14.56
CA PRO A 157 -1.00 -5.93 14.46
C PRO A 157 -0.56 -5.30 13.12
N LEU A 158 0.14 -4.17 13.22
CA LEU A 158 0.65 -3.38 12.11
C LEU A 158 2.17 -3.30 12.17
N PHE A 159 2.80 -3.06 11.01
CA PHE A 159 4.23 -2.82 10.92
C PHE A 159 4.56 -1.91 9.74
N ALA A 160 5.70 -1.21 9.83
CA ALA A 160 6.31 -0.53 8.70
C ALA A 160 7.21 -1.50 7.94
N CYS A 161 7.12 -1.52 6.61
CA CYS A 161 7.85 -2.43 5.72
C CYS A 161 8.61 -1.65 4.66
N TRP A 162 9.90 -1.95 4.52
CA TRP A 162 10.71 -1.56 3.37
C TRP A 162 10.46 -2.53 2.22
N ILE A 163 10.39 -2.00 0.99
CA ILE A 163 10.36 -2.77 -0.25
C ILE A 163 11.41 -2.17 -1.19
N GLU A 164 12.38 -2.97 -1.63
CA GLU A 164 13.43 -2.53 -2.54
C GLU A 164 12.88 -2.38 -3.96
N VAL A 165 13.11 -1.23 -4.61
CA VAL A 165 12.64 -0.94 -5.96
C VAL A 165 13.55 -1.57 -7.01
N GLN A 166 14.86 -1.49 -6.78
CA GLN A 166 15.84 -2.20 -7.58
C GLN A 166 16.12 -3.54 -6.89
N GLY A 167 15.49 -4.59 -7.41
CA GLY A 167 16.04 -5.92 -7.18
C GLY A 167 17.44 -5.95 -7.77
N ARG A 168 18.48 -6.00 -6.92
CA ARG A 168 19.53 -6.95 -7.25
C ARG A 168 18.80 -8.28 -7.39
N LEU A 169 18.59 -8.73 -8.63
CA LEU A 169 18.55 -10.16 -8.88
C LEU A 169 19.80 -10.67 -8.17
N ALA A 170 19.61 -11.42 -7.07
CA ALA A 170 20.72 -12.13 -6.47
C ALA A 170 21.34 -12.97 -7.59
N ALA A 171 22.60 -12.67 -7.91
CA ALA A 171 23.39 -13.40 -8.87
C ALA A 171 23.56 -14.86 -8.42
#